data_AF-A0AAW4XTK1-F1
#
_entry.id   AF-A0AAW4XTK1-F1
#
_cell.length_a   1.000
_cell.length_b   1.000
_cell.length_c   1.000
_cell.angle_alpha   90.00
_cell.angle_beta   90.00
_cell.angle_gamma   90.00
#
_symmetry.space_group_name_H-M   'P 1'
#
loop_
_entity.id
_entity.type
_entity.pdbx_description
1 polymer ?
#
loop_
_entity_poly.entity_id
_entity_poly.type
_entity_poly.pdbx_seq_one_letter_code
_entity_poly.pdbx_strand_id
1 'polypeptide(L)'
;MQLPKPTSRLQTIGLILASVLLANILATWVLSANLSSGVYPSDADAIMIPIANNFLISLFILLLGATGALLPHQRFFWRLVSRVLVATAVLYSLALVASWCYPDHYLAAASFIPMLMVCIWALWLPSTKTRCNHNHLSA
;
A
#
# COMPACT_ATOMS: atom_id res chain seq x y z
N MET A 1 13.39 -7.14 18.35
CA MET A 1 13.78 -6.37 17.15
C MET A 1 12.99 -5.07 17.12
N GLN A 2 13.64 -3.91 17.08
CA GLN A 2 12.96 -2.63 16.84
C GLN A 2 12.82 -2.47 15.31
N LEU A 3 11.60 -2.38 14.80
CA LEU A 3 11.37 -2.06 13.39
C LEU A 3 11.87 -0.62 13.12
N PRO A 4 12.64 -0.39 12.05
CA PRO A 4 13.13 0.95 11.72
C PRO A 4 11.94 1.87 11.49
N LYS A 5 11.91 3.03 12.15
CA LYS A 5 10.83 4.01 11.95
C LYS A 5 10.98 4.69 10.59
N PRO A 6 9.89 5.07 9.91
CA PRO A 6 9.96 5.86 8.68
C PRO A 6 10.70 7.18 8.94
N THR A 7 11.80 7.40 8.24
CA THR A 7 12.67 8.58 8.40
C THR A 7 12.20 9.76 7.56
N SER A 8 11.52 9.51 6.42
CA SER A 8 10.95 10.57 5.58
C SER A 8 9.60 10.19 4.95
N ARG A 9 8.74 11.20 4.75
CA ARG A 9 7.44 11.05 4.07
C ARG A 9 7.63 10.58 2.62
N LEU A 10 8.61 11.14 1.92
CA LEU A 10 8.92 10.78 0.54
C LEU A 10 9.35 9.31 0.42
N GLN A 11 10.18 8.82 1.35
CA GLN A 11 10.53 7.39 1.40
C GLN A 11 9.29 6.51 1.66
N THR A 12 8.37 6.95 2.52
CA THR A 12 7.13 6.19 2.78
C THR A 12 6.28 6.10 1.53
N ILE A 13 6.08 7.21 0.81
CA ILE A 13 5.33 7.23 -0.45
C ILE A 13 6.03 6.36 -1.51
N GLY A 14 7.35 6.48 -1.62
CA GLY A 14 8.15 5.66 -2.54
C GLY A 14 8.02 4.17 -2.25
N LEU A 15 8.00 3.76 -0.99
CA LEU A 15 7.78 2.37 -0.59
C LEU A 15 6.35 1.90 -0.85
N ILE A 16 5.34 2.74 -0.61
CA ILE A 16 3.93 2.41 -0.96
C ILE A 16 3.83 2.19 -2.47
N LEU A 17 4.36 3.11 -3.28
CA LEU A 17 4.37 2.99 -4.73
C LEU A 17 5.09 1.72 -5.20
N ALA A 18 6.32 1.50 -4.72
CA ALA A 18 7.12 0.34 -5.10
C ALA A 18 6.44 -0.99 -4.73
N SER A 19 5.84 -1.06 -3.54
CA SER A 19 5.13 -2.27 -3.09
C SER A 19 3.83 -2.52 -3.85
N VAL A 20 3.09 -1.47 -4.21
CA VAL A 20 1.90 -1.56 -5.09
C VAL A 20 2.28 -2.09 -6.48
N LEU A 21 3.33 -1.55 -7.08
CA LEU A 21 3.82 -2.01 -8.39
C LEU A 21 4.27 -3.46 -8.33
N LEU A 22 5.08 -3.80 -7.32
CA LEU A 22 5.56 -5.16 -7.11
C LEU A 22 4.40 -6.15 -6.94
N ALA A 23 3.40 -5.80 -6.12
CA ALA A 23 2.23 -6.65 -5.88
C ALA A 23 1.45 -6.93 -7.17
N ASN A 24 1.21 -5.90 -7.99
CA ASN A 24 0.47 -6.07 -9.25
C ASN A 24 1.25 -6.87 -10.29
N ILE A 25 2.59 -6.68 -10.38
CA ILE A 25 3.45 -7.48 -11.27
C ILE A 25 3.40 -8.95 -10.85
N LEU A 26 3.60 -9.24 -9.56
CA LEU A 26 3.60 -10.59 -9.03
C LEU A 26 2.23 -11.27 -9.15
N ALA A 27 1.13 -10.56 -8.84
CA ALA A 27 -0.22 -11.09 -8.99
C ALA A 27 -0.53 -11.43 -10.46
N THR A 28 -0.16 -10.54 -11.39
CA THR A 28 -0.33 -10.76 -12.84
C THR A 28 0.47 -11.98 -13.31
N TRP A 29 1.71 -12.12 -12.84
CA TRP A 29 2.55 -13.27 -13.13
C TRP A 29 1.94 -14.57 -12.60
N VAL A 30 1.47 -14.61 -11.34
CA VAL A 30 0.80 -15.78 -10.75
C VAL A 30 -0.45 -16.16 -11.55
N LEU A 31 -1.27 -15.18 -11.94
CA LEU A 31 -2.49 -15.44 -12.71
C LEU A 31 -2.19 -15.96 -14.12
N SER A 32 -1.13 -15.45 -14.75
CA SER A 32 -0.68 -15.90 -16.07
C SER A 32 -0.11 -17.32 -16.00
N ALA A 33 0.66 -17.64 -14.95
CA ALA A 33 1.16 -18.99 -14.70
C ALA A 33 0.01 -19.98 -14.49
N ASN A 34 -1.00 -19.62 -13.69
CA ASN A 34 -2.19 -20.44 -13.46
C ASN A 34 -3.02 -20.65 -14.74
N LEU A 35 -3.12 -19.63 -15.60
CA LEU A 35 -3.76 -19.79 -16.91
C LEU A 35 -2.98 -20.79 -17.78
N SER A 36 -1.65 -20.68 -17.83
CA SER A 36 -0.81 -21.59 -18.62
C SER A 36 -0.81 -23.04 -18.13
N SER A 37 -1.09 -23.26 -16.84
CA SER A 37 -1.22 -24.60 -16.25
C SER A 37 -2.64 -25.18 -16.32
N GLY A 38 -3.58 -24.47 -16.97
CA GLY A 38 -4.96 -24.92 -17.16
C GLY A 38 -5.83 -24.84 -15.91
N VAL A 39 -5.41 -24.10 -14.87
CA VAL A 39 -6.23 -23.85 -13.67
C VAL A 39 -7.46 -23.01 -14.03
N TYR A 40 -7.32 -22.12 -15.02
CA TYR A 40 -8.41 -21.33 -15.56
C TYR A 40 -8.75 -21.76 -16.99
N PRO A 41 -10.02 -21.72 -17.40
CA PRO A 41 -10.40 -21.96 -18.78
C PRO A 41 -9.76 -20.92 -19.70
N SER A 42 -9.23 -21.36 -20.85
CA SER A 42 -8.55 -20.52 -21.85
C SER A 42 -9.47 -19.53 -22.55
N ASP A 43 -10.77 -19.83 -22.57
CA ASP A 43 -11.74 -19.19 -23.48
C ASP A 43 -12.52 -18.05 -22.80
N ALA A 44 -12.17 -17.72 -21.56
CA ALA A 44 -12.82 -16.66 -20.79
C ALA A 44 -11.82 -15.58 -20.40
N ASP A 45 -12.29 -14.35 -20.23
CA ASP A 45 -11.60 -13.22 -19.57
C ASP A 45 -11.33 -13.48 -18.07
N ALA A 46 -11.11 -14.75 -17.71
CA ALA A 46 -10.97 -15.29 -16.37
C ALA A 46 -9.83 -14.64 -15.59
N ILE A 47 -8.77 -14.18 -16.29
CA ILE A 47 -7.65 -13.48 -15.63
C ILE A 47 -7.68 -11.95 -15.80
N MET A 48 -8.30 -11.41 -16.86
CA MET A 48 -8.30 -9.96 -17.07
C MET A 48 -9.17 -9.21 -16.07
N ILE A 49 -10.36 -9.73 -15.78
CA ILE A 49 -11.26 -9.14 -14.78
C ILE A 49 -10.56 -9.05 -13.40
N PRO A 50 -9.96 -10.12 -12.84
CA PRO A 50 -9.28 -10.02 -11.56
C PRO A 50 -8.01 -9.15 -11.61
N ILE A 51 -7.25 -9.14 -12.72
CA ILE A 51 -6.10 -8.24 -12.87
C ILE A 51 -6.54 -6.77 -12.83
N ALA A 52 -7.56 -6.40 -13.60
CA ALA A 52 -8.09 -5.05 -13.63
C ALA A 52 -8.65 -4.64 -12.25
N ASN A 53 -9.40 -5.53 -11.60
CA ASN A 53 -9.92 -5.29 -10.26
C ASN A 53 -8.81 -5.09 -9.22
N ASN A 54 -7.77 -5.95 -9.23
CA ASN A 54 -6.61 -5.81 -8.37
C ASN A 54 -5.90 -4.47 -8.58
N PHE A 55 -5.73 -4.06 -9.83
CA PHE A 55 -5.11 -2.79 -10.16
C PHE A 55 -5.91 -1.60 -9.63
N LEU A 56 -7.24 -1.60 -9.81
CA LEU A 56 -8.12 -0.54 -9.31
C LEU A 56 -8.10 -0.43 -7.79
N ILE A 57 -8.19 -1.56 -7.08
CA ILE A 57 -8.10 -1.58 -5.61
C ILE A 57 -6.71 -1.10 -5.16
N SER A 58 -5.65 -1.55 -5.82
CA SER A 58 -4.28 -1.14 -5.51
C SER A 58 -4.05 0.36 -5.75
N LEU A 59 -4.65 0.92 -6.80
CA LEU A 59 -4.63 2.36 -7.07
C LEU A 59 -5.33 3.13 -5.95
N PHE A 60 -6.48 2.64 -5.47
CA PHE A 60 -7.19 3.24 -4.35
C PHE A 60 -6.37 3.19 -3.05
N ILE A 61 -5.71 2.06 -2.77
CA ILE A 61 -4.78 1.91 -1.64
C ILE A 61 -3.62 2.90 -1.75
N LEU A 62 -3.02 3.03 -2.94
CA LEU A 62 -1.94 3.99 -3.20
C LEU A 62 -2.40 5.41 -2.92
N LEU A 63 -3.57 5.82 -3.44
CA LEU A 63 -4.11 7.16 -3.23
C LEU A 63 -4.35 7.44 -1.74
N LEU A 64 -5.07 6.56 -1.04
CA LEU A 64 -5.32 6.72 0.39
C LEU A 64 -4.03 6.76 1.22
N GLY A 65 -3.12 5.81 0.98
CA GLY A 65 -1.86 5.70 1.70
C GLY A 65 -0.92 6.88 1.44
N ALA A 66 -0.76 7.28 0.18
CA ALA A 66 0.09 8.41 -0.21
C ALA A 66 -0.48 9.74 0.27
N THR A 67 -1.79 9.97 0.10
CA THR A 67 -2.45 11.18 0.62
C THR A 67 -2.32 11.26 2.13
N GLY A 68 -2.62 10.17 2.86
CA GLY A 68 -2.43 10.11 4.32
C GLY A 68 -0.98 10.42 4.73
N ALA A 69 0.01 9.85 4.05
CA ALA A 69 1.43 10.12 4.33
C ALA A 69 1.86 11.57 4.01
N LEU A 70 1.24 12.22 3.02
CA LEU A 70 1.54 13.60 2.63
C LEU A 70 0.95 14.64 3.60
N LEU A 71 -0.16 14.32 4.26
CA LEU A 71 -0.88 15.28 5.12
C LEU A 71 0.03 15.91 6.22
N PRO A 72 -0.15 17.21 6.51
CA PRO A 72 0.65 17.91 7.51
C PRO A 72 0.27 17.48 8.93
N HIS A 73 1.22 16.93 9.68
CA HIS A 73 1.00 16.44 11.06
C HIS A 73 1.06 17.53 12.15
N GLN A 74 1.02 18.81 11.79
CA GLN A 74 1.20 19.91 12.75
C GLN A 74 -0.03 20.14 13.63
N ARG A 75 -1.23 20.02 13.06
CA ARG A 75 -2.49 20.16 13.81
C ARG A 75 -3.06 18.78 14.12
N PHE A 76 -3.67 18.65 15.32
CA PHE A 76 -4.27 17.39 15.77
C PHE A 76 -5.27 16.82 14.76
N PHE A 77 -6.14 17.68 14.21
CA PHE A 77 -7.12 17.29 13.19
C PHE A 77 -6.48 16.63 11.96
N TRP A 78 -5.49 17.27 11.34
CA TRP A 78 -4.80 16.73 10.16
C TRP A 78 -4.05 15.43 10.46
N ARG A 79 -3.51 15.29 11.67
CA ARG A 79 -2.90 14.04 12.15
C ARG A 79 -3.93 12.92 12.28
N LEU A 80 -5.14 13.21 12.75
CA LEU A 80 -6.23 12.23 12.82
C LEU A 80 -6.66 11.79 11.42
N VAL A 81 -6.90 12.75 10.52
CA VAL A 81 -7.28 12.48 9.12
C VAL A 81 -6.21 11.63 8.40
N SER A 82 -4.94 11.99 8.55
CA SER A 82 -3.81 11.20 8.02
C SER A 82 -3.87 9.74 8.49
N ARG A 83 -4.04 9.52 9.80
CA ARG A 83 -4.11 8.17 10.37
C ARG A 83 -5.31 7.39 9.89
N VAL A 84 -6.47 8.03 9.77
CA VAL A 84 -7.68 7.39 9.24
C VAL A 84 -7.43 6.95 7.79
N LEU A 85 -6.91 7.82 6.93
CA LEU A 85 -6.62 7.49 5.53
C LEU A 85 -5.65 6.29 5.40
N VAL A 86 -4.54 6.32 6.15
CA VAL A 86 -3.58 5.20 6.13
C VAL A 86 -4.19 3.92 6.72
N ALA A 87 -4.99 4.02 7.79
CA ALA A 87 -5.68 2.87 8.36
C ALA A 87 -6.69 2.26 7.39
N THR A 88 -7.42 3.10 6.64
CA THR A 88 -8.30 2.63 5.57
C THR A 88 -7.51 1.90 4.48
N ALA A 89 -6.35 2.41 4.06
CA ALA A 89 -5.46 1.72 3.12
C ALA A 89 -4.98 0.36 3.66
N VAL A 90 -4.69 0.25 4.97
CA VAL A 90 -4.37 -1.03 5.63
C VAL A 90 -5.55 -2.00 5.56
N LEU A 91 -6.77 -1.55 5.84
CA LEU A 91 -7.96 -2.40 5.79
C LEU A 91 -8.24 -2.90 4.36
N TYR A 92 -8.11 -2.03 3.35
CA TYR A 92 -8.26 -2.44 1.95
C TYR A 92 -7.17 -3.42 1.49
N SER A 93 -5.91 -3.21 1.89
CA SER A 93 -4.83 -4.15 1.55
C SER A 93 -5.02 -5.51 2.25
N LEU A 94 -5.48 -5.52 3.50
CA LEU A 94 -5.83 -6.76 4.21
C LEU A 94 -7.01 -7.47 3.55
N ALA A 95 -8.05 -6.73 3.18
CA ALA A 95 -9.21 -7.28 2.48
C ALA A 95 -8.81 -7.88 1.12
N LEU A 96 -7.89 -7.24 0.39
CA LEU A 96 -7.36 -7.75 -0.87
C LEU A 96 -6.57 -9.05 -0.68
N VAL A 97 -5.70 -9.12 0.34
CA VAL A 97 -5.01 -10.38 0.70
C VAL A 97 -6.04 -11.48 1.01
N ALA A 98 -7.03 -11.17 1.86
CA ALA A 98 -8.05 -12.13 2.26
C ALA A 98 -8.93 -12.60 1.09
N SER A 99 -9.27 -11.72 0.15
CA SER A 99 -10.07 -12.10 -1.03
C SER A 99 -9.35 -13.10 -1.94
N TRP A 100 -8.02 -13.09 -1.95
CA TRP A 100 -7.22 -14.05 -2.71
C TRP A 100 -6.99 -15.36 -1.95
N CYS A 101 -7.28 -15.44 -0.65
CA CYS A 101 -7.20 -16.70 0.09
C CYS A 101 -8.34 -17.67 -0.24
N TYR A 102 -9.46 -17.18 -0.81
CA TYR A 102 -10.61 -18.00 -1.19
C TYR A 102 -10.84 -17.95 -2.70
N PRO A 103 -11.06 -19.08 -3.42
CA PRO A 103 -11.11 -20.44 -2.87
C PRO A 103 -9.75 -21.00 -2.41
N ASP A 104 -8.61 -20.72 -3.07
CA ASP A 104 -7.27 -21.23 -2.64
C ASP A 104 -6.09 -20.53 -3.37
N HIS A 105 -6.18 -19.24 -3.71
CA HIS A 105 -5.15 -18.55 -4.50
C HIS A 105 -4.03 -17.92 -3.64
N TYR A 106 -3.44 -18.72 -2.75
CA TYR A 106 -2.46 -18.27 -1.75
C TYR A 106 -1.24 -17.54 -2.32
N LEU A 107 -0.75 -17.96 -3.50
CA LEU A 107 0.38 -17.28 -4.15
C LEU A 107 0.00 -15.87 -4.62
N ALA A 108 -1.22 -15.68 -5.10
CA ALA A 108 -1.73 -14.35 -5.43
C ALA A 108 -1.93 -13.53 -4.15
N ALA A 109 -2.47 -14.11 -3.08
CA ALA A 109 -2.59 -13.44 -1.78
C ALA A 109 -1.21 -12.97 -1.24
N ALA A 110 -0.19 -13.83 -1.33
CA ALA A 110 1.16 -13.55 -0.86
C ALA A 110 1.79 -12.34 -1.59
N SER A 111 1.45 -12.12 -2.86
CA SER A 111 1.95 -10.97 -3.63
C SER A 111 1.58 -9.61 -3.03
N PHE A 112 0.48 -9.52 -2.28
CA PHE A 112 -0.01 -8.29 -1.66
C PHE A 112 0.49 -8.07 -0.22
N ILE A 113 1.16 -9.06 0.40
CA ILE A 113 1.69 -8.95 1.77
C ILE A 113 2.71 -7.81 1.92
N PRO A 114 3.69 -7.61 1.01
CA PRO A 114 4.62 -6.50 1.13
C PRO A 114 3.92 -5.14 1.17
N MET A 115 2.89 -4.95 0.35
CA MET A 115 2.07 -3.74 0.34
C MET A 115 1.35 -3.53 1.68
N LEU A 116 0.70 -4.58 2.21
CA LEU A 116 0.05 -4.54 3.53
C LEU A 116 1.05 -4.14 4.63
N MET A 117 2.24 -4.74 4.64
CA MET A 117 3.28 -4.46 5.64
C MET A 117 3.78 -3.01 5.54
N VAL A 118 3.95 -2.47 4.34
CA VAL A 118 4.34 -1.07 4.13
C VAL A 118 3.24 -0.11 4.60
N CYS A 119 1.96 -0.42 4.34
CA CYS A 119 0.85 0.39 4.83
C CYS A 119 0.74 0.36 6.36
N ILE A 120 0.93 -0.80 7.00
CA ILE A 120 0.98 -0.91 8.48
C ILE A 120 2.14 -0.10 9.02
N TRP A 121 3.31 -0.19 8.37
CA TRP A 121 4.49 0.57 8.76
C TRP A 121 4.28 2.09 8.66
N ALA A 122 3.55 2.56 7.64
CA ALA A 122 3.23 3.97 7.45
C ALA A 122 2.38 4.56 8.60
N LEU A 123 1.62 3.77 9.35
CA LEU A 123 0.88 4.24 10.54
C LEU A 123 1.80 4.81 11.64
N TRP A 124 3.08 4.41 11.63
CA TRP A 124 4.08 4.82 12.60
C TRP A 124 4.90 6.05 12.17
N LEU A 125 4.45 6.75 11.13
CA LEU A 125 5.04 8.02 10.68
C LEU A 125 5.21 9.01 11.85
N PRO A 126 6.45 9.41 12.18
CA PRO A 126 6.68 10.34 13.28
C PRO A 126 6.08 11.70 12.93
N SER A 127 5.48 12.35 13.93
CA SER A 127 5.08 13.75 13.80
C SER A 127 6.35 14.59 13.71
N THR A 128 6.74 14.96 12.49
CA THR A 128 7.88 15.85 12.28
C THR A 128 7.54 17.19 12.94
N LYS A 129 8.15 17.47 14.10
CA LYS A 129 8.23 18.84 14.61
C LYS A 129 8.93 19.63 13.50
N THR A 130 8.20 20.56 12.88
CA THR A 130 8.80 21.58 12.03
C THR A 130 9.90 22.20 12.87
N ARG A 131 11.16 21.97 12.51
CA ARG A 131 12.30 22.65 13.12
C ARG A 131 12.08 24.12 12.74
N CYS A 132 11.56 24.94 13.67
CA CYS A 132 11.57 26.38 13.49
C CYS A 132 13.03 26.75 13.26
N ASN A 133 13.39 27.05 12.01
CA ASN A 133 14.60 27.79 11.73
C ASN A 133 14.40 29.18 12.33
N HIS A 134 14.72 29.33 13.62
CA HIS A 134 15.11 30.60 14.19
C HIS A 134 16.51 30.94 13.67
N ASN A 135 16.63 31.18 12.37
CA ASN A 135 17.74 31.94 11.81
C ASN A 135 17.20 33.34 11.51
N HIS A 136 16.82 34.04 12.56
CA HIS A 136 16.66 35.49 12.53
C HIS A 136 17.64 36.05 13.55
N LEU A 137 18.53 36.91 13.06
CA LEU A 137 19.22 37.99 13.78
C LEU A 137 20.51 37.62 14.53
N SER A 138 21.59 37.58 13.76
CA SER A 138 22.89 38.19 14.14
C SER A 138 23.39 38.86 12.85
N ALA A 139 22.97 40.11 12.58
CA ALA A 139 23.58 41.35 13.08
C ALA A 139 25.06 41.44 12.66
#